data_AF-A0A8T5FCC1-F1
#
_entry.id   AF-A0A8T5FCC1-F1
#
_cell.length_a   1.000
_cell.length_b   1.000
_cell.length_c   1.000
_cell.angle_alpha   90.00
_cell.angle_beta   90.00
_cell.angle_gamma   90.00
#
_symmetry.space_group_name_H-M   'P 1'
#
loop_
_entity.id
_entity.type
_entity.pdbx_description
1 polymer ?
#
loop_
_entity_poly.entity_id
_entity_poly.type
_entity_poly.pdbx_seq_one_letter_code
_entity_poly.pdbx_strand_id
1 'polypeptide(L)'
;MALEKYMAIAGLALSIFFVAEIITLFNFMINPADNDSFGFEAAPKLFQFISLSIAPATIMMGVSFHLSKRYGSRFNGMLIILSGIIVLIGMVYAYAMIDDLKPSLVDSSVEMVPIIFMCVSIPIIIIGVRLLKTRPRKPKKNYLEDGYSF
;
A
#
# COMPACT_ATOMS: atom_id res chain seq x y z
N MET A 1 -21.69 1.96 3.57
CA MET A 1 -20.85 0.89 3.00
C MET A 1 -20.06 1.27 1.73
N ALA A 2 -20.39 2.37 1.06
CA ALA A 2 -19.71 2.71 -0.21
C ALA A 2 -18.32 3.31 0.02
N LEU A 3 -18.20 4.27 0.95
CA LEU A 3 -16.97 5.00 1.21
C LEU A 3 -15.81 4.06 1.58
N GLU A 4 -15.99 3.17 2.56
CA GLU A 4 -14.88 2.30 2.98
C GLU A 4 -14.38 1.37 1.85
N LYS A 5 -15.26 0.97 0.92
CA LYS A 5 -14.91 0.16 -0.25
C LYS A 5 -14.10 0.97 -1.25
N TYR A 6 -14.55 2.17 -1.60
CA TYR A 6 -13.81 3.04 -2.52
C TYR A 6 -12.44 3.41 -1.97
N MET A 7 -12.32 3.65 -0.67
CA MET A 7 -11.04 3.92 -0.01
C MET A 7 -10.10 2.70 -0.08
N ALA A 8 -10.61 1.47 0.10
CA ALA A 8 -9.81 0.26 -0.06
C ALA A 8 -9.36 0.05 -1.52
N ILE A 9 -10.25 0.29 -2.49
CA ILE A 9 -9.94 0.18 -3.92
C ILE A 9 -8.88 1.21 -4.32
N ALA A 10 -9.05 2.47 -3.90
CA ALA A 10 -8.07 3.53 -4.14
C ALA A 10 -6.70 3.19 -3.51
N GLY A 11 -6.71 2.66 -2.29
CA GLY A 11 -5.49 2.19 -1.62
C GLY A 11 -4.77 1.08 -2.41
N LEU A 12 -5.51 0.13 -2.96
CA LEU A 12 -4.95 -0.92 -3.84
C LEU A 12 -4.38 -0.34 -5.13
N ALA A 13 -5.14 0.52 -5.81
CA ALA A 13 -4.72 1.13 -7.07
C ALA A 13 -3.43 1.95 -6.90
N LEU A 14 -3.34 2.78 -5.86
CA LEU A 14 -2.14 3.56 -5.55
C LEU A 14 -0.95 2.68 -5.14
N SER A 15 -1.19 1.54 -4.50
CA SER A 15 -0.13 0.57 -4.18
C SER A 15 0.46 -0.07 -5.43
N ILE A 16 -0.39 -0.44 -6.39
CA ILE A 16 0.05 -0.94 -7.71
C ILE A 16 0.83 0.15 -8.45
N PHE A 17 0.30 1.37 -8.44
CA PHE A 17 0.92 2.51 -9.10
C PHE A 17 2.32 2.79 -8.55
N PHE A 18 2.49 2.79 -7.22
CA PHE A 18 3.79 2.93 -6.58
C PHE A 18 4.81 1.88 -7.05
N VAL A 19 4.42 0.61 -7.08
CA VAL A 19 5.31 -0.47 -7.54
C VAL A 19 5.70 -0.27 -9.00
N ALA A 20 4.74 0.12 -9.85
CA ALA A 20 5.01 0.40 -11.26
C ALA A 20 5.97 1.59 -11.45
N GLU A 21 5.81 2.67 -10.67
CA GLU A 21 6.70 3.83 -10.69
C GLU A 21 8.15 3.43 -10.33
N ILE A 22 8.34 2.65 -9.25
CA ILE A 22 9.66 2.18 -8.82
C ILE A 22 10.31 1.29 -9.87
N ILE A 23 9.59 0.30 -10.39
CA ILE A 23 10.12 -0.60 -11.43
C ILE A 23 10.47 0.19 -12.70
N THR A 24 9.65 1.16 -13.09
CA THR A 24 9.91 2.01 -14.27
C THR A 24 11.16 2.85 -14.07
N LEU A 25 11.33 3.45 -12.88
CA LEU A 25 12.53 4.20 -12.53
C LEU A 25 13.78 3.33 -12.59
N PHE A 26 13.72 2.13 -12.02
CA PHE A 26 14.87 1.23 -11.98
C PHE A 26 15.24 0.75 -13.38
N ASN A 27 14.25 0.43 -14.24
CA ASN A 27 14.52 0.12 -15.64
C ASN A 27 15.20 1.29 -16.38
N PHE A 28 14.77 2.53 -16.14
CA PHE A 28 15.43 3.72 -16.69
C PHE A 28 16.88 3.83 -16.19
N MET A 29 17.14 3.54 -14.92
CA MET A 29 18.47 3.61 -14.32
C MET A 29 19.42 2.48 -14.77
N ILE A 30 18.90 1.32 -15.19
CA ILE A 30 19.70 0.24 -15.77
C ILE A 30 20.27 0.67 -17.13
N ASN A 31 19.45 1.26 -17.99
CA ASN A 31 19.86 1.66 -19.34
C ASN A 31 19.34 3.06 -19.70
N PRO A 32 19.92 4.13 -19.12
CA PRO A 32 19.53 5.50 -19.42
C PRO A 32 20.00 5.88 -20.82
N ALA A 33 19.18 6.64 -21.58
CA ALA A 33 19.66 7.22 -22.84
C ALA A 33 20.82 8.19 -22.57
N ASP A 34 21.75 8.31 -23.52
CA ASP A 34 23.02 9.04 -23.35
C ASP A 34 22.85 10.47 -22.83
N ASN A 35 21.75 11.14 -23.19
CA ASN A 35 21.46 12.52 -22.82
C ASN A 35 20.67 12.65 -21.51
N ASP A 36 20.02 11.57 -21.04
CA ASP A 36 19.05 11.61 -19.95
C ASP A 36 19.69 11.34 -18.57
N SER A 37 20.95 10.89 -18.56
CA SER A 37 21.71 10.62 -17.33
C SER A 37 22.39 11.85 -16.72
N PHE A 38 22.52 12.94 -17.48
CA PHE A 38 23.21 14.14 -17.01
C PHE A 38 22.31 14.96 -16.06
N GLY A 39 22.71 15.03 -14.79
CA GLY A 39 21.96 15.76 -13.75
C GLY A 39 20.72 15.02 -13.21
N PHE A 40 20.59 13.72 -13.48
CA PHE A 40 19.55 12.90 -12.88
C PHE A 40 19.86 12.59 -11.41
N GLU A 41 18.92 12.87 -10.53
CA GLU A 41 18.97 12.50 -9.11
C GLU A 41 17.78 11.58 -8.79
N ALA A 42 18.07 10.40 -8.24
CA ALA A 42 17.04 9.40 -7.94
C ALA A 42 16.22 9.77 -6.70
N ALA A 43 16.85 10.27 -5.64
CA ALA A 43 16.18 10.61 -4.39
C ALA A 43 14.96 11.54 -4.53
N PRO A 44 15.02 12.69 -5.24
CA PRO A 44 13.85 13.55 -5.41
C PRO A 44 12.68 12.84 -6.11
N LYS A 45 12.96 11.97 -7.08
CA LYS A 45 11.94 11.19 -7.80
C LYS A 45 11.30 10.14 -6.89
N LEU A 46 12.12 9.42 -6.12
CA LEU A 46 11.64 8.44 -5.15
C LEU A 46 10.74 9.10 -4.09
N PHE A 47 11.13 10.24 -3.53
CA PHE A 47 10.29 10.96 -2.57
C PHE A 47 8.99 11.47 -3.19
N GLN A 48 9.03 11.92 -4.45
CA GLN A 48 7.83 12.31 -5.19
C GLN A 48 6.87 11.13 -5.35
N PHE A 49 7.35 9.95 -5.77
CA PHE A 49 6.53 8.74 -5.89
C PHE A 49 5.94 8.36 -4.54
N ILE A 50 6.74 8.34 -3.48
CA ILE A 50 6.25 8.02 -2.14
C ILE A 50 5.08 8.94 -1.75
N SER A 51 5.24 10.25 -1.94
CA SER A 51 4.23 11.25 -1.59
C SER A 51 2.97 11.17 -2.48
N LEU A 52 3.13 10.80 -3.75
CA LEU A 52 2.02 10.76 -4.71
C LEU A 52 1.20 9.47 -4.61
N SER A 53 1.83 8.34 -4.26
CA SER A 53 1.22 7.03 -4.36
C SER A 53 1.13 6.29 -3.01
N ILE A 54 2.22 5.71 -2.50
CA ILE A 54 2.13 4.81 -1.33
C ILE A 54 1.72 5.52 -0.03
N ALA A 55 2.14 6.77 0.19
CA ALA A 55 1.72 7.54 1.36
C ALA A 55 0.19 7.76 1.39
N PRO A 56 -0.46 8.30 0.35
CA PRO A 56 -1.91 8.36 0.32
C PRO A 56 -2.56 6.97 0.32
N ALA A 57 -1.97 5.96 -0.33
CA ALA A 57 -2.49 4.59 -0.32
C ALA A 57 -2.67 4.04 1.09
N THR A 58 -1.65 4.18 1.94
CA THR A 58 -1.67 3.70 3.32
C THR A 58 -2.70 4.43 4.18
N ILE A 59 -2.87 5.74 3.98
CA ILE A 59 -3.91 6.54 4.64
C ILE A 59 -5.30 6.03 4.24
N MET A 60 -5.55 5.85 2.93
CA MET A 60 -6.84 5.37 2.42
C MET A 60 -7.19 3.98 2.98
N MET A 61 -6.22 3.06 3.01
CA MET A 61 -6.38 1.74 3.61
C MET A 61 -6.62 1.80 5.12
N GLY A 62 -5.89 2.66 5.85
CA GLY A 62 -6.07 2.87 7.28
C GLY A 62 -7.46 3.39 7.64
N VAL A 63 -7.97 4.36 6.86
CA VAL A 63 -9.33 4.88 7.02
C VAL A 63 -10.36 3.80 6.68
N SER A 64 -10.19 3.07 5.58
CA SER A 64 -11.07 1.94 5.21
C SER A 64 -11.15 0.90 6.33
N PHE A 65 -10.00 0.52 6.90
CA PHE A 65 -9.93 -0.39 8.04
C PHE A 65 -10.67 0.18 9.25
N HIS A 66 -10.42 1.44 9.62
CA HIS A 66 -11.04 2.05 10.79
C HIS A 66 -12.57 2.09 10.69
N LEU A 67 -13.10 2.38 9.50
CA LEU A 67 -14.54 2.36 9.26
C LEU A 67 -15.08 0.92 9.29
N SER A 68 -14.36 -0.02 8.67
CA SER A 68 -14.80 -1.42 8.53
C SER A 68 -14.71 -2.24 9.82
N LYS A 69 -13.83 -1.88 10.77
CA LYS A 69 -13.57 -2.69 11.98
C LYS A 69 -14.77 -2.87 12.92
N ARG A 70 -15.83 -2.06 12.79
CA ARG A 70 -17.01 -2.15 13.68
C ARG A 70 -17.98 -3.26 13.29
N TYR A 71 -18.10 -3.54 11.99
CA TYR A 71 -19.02 -4.54 11.44
C TYR A 71 -18.27 -5.69 10.73
N GLY A 72 -16.97 -5.55 10.48
CA GLY A 72 -16.17 -6.49 9.71
C GLY A 72 -16.46 -6.37 8.21
N SER A 73 -15.43 -6.55 7.37
CA SER A 73 -15.60 -6.57 5.91
C SER A 73 -14.56 -7.48 5.28
N ARG A 74 -15.01 -8.63 4.74
CA ARG A 74 -14.12 -9.58 4.07
C ARG A 74 -13.52 -8.98 2.79
N PHE A 75 -14.34 -8.25 2.04
CA PHE A 75 -13.91 -7.61 0.80
C PHE A 75 -12.81 -6.56 1.06
N ASN A 76 -13.03 -5.62 1.98
CA ASN A 76 -12.03 -4.59 2.29
C ASN A 76 -10.77 -5.20 2.91
N GLY A 77 -10.91 -6.21 3.77
CA GLY A 77 -9.76 -6.92 4.34
C GLY A 77 -8.91 -7.59 3.26
N MET A 78 -9.54 -8.22 2.26
CA MET A 78 -8.84 -8.84 1.13
C MET A 78 -8.13 -7.82 0.25
N LEU A 79 -8.75 -6.68 -0.03
CA LEU A 79 -8.10 -5.59 -0.79
C LEU A 79 -6.85 -5.06 -0.06
N ILE A 80 -6.94 -4.81 1.25
CA ILE A 80 -5.80 -4.36 2.05
C ILE A 80 -4.66 -5.40 2.04
N ILE A 81 -4.98 -6.68 2.18
CA ILE A 81 -3.99 -7.77 2.10
C ILE A 81 -3.31 -7.77 0.72
N LEU A 82 -4.10 -7.70 -0.35
CA LEU A 82 -3.58 -7.68 -1.72
C LEU A 82 -2.64 -6.51 -1.95
N SER A 83 -2.98 -5.31 -1.46
CA SER A 83 -2.09 -4.15 -1.53
C SER A 83 -0.75 -4.43 -0.87
N GLY A 84 -0.76 -5.00 0.33
CA GLY A 84 0.46 -5.36 1.05
C GLY A 84 1.30 -6.41 0.30
N ILE A 85 0.68 -7.44 -0.25
CA ILE A 85 1.37 -8.48 -1.03
C ILE A 85 2.00 -7.88 -2.30
N ILE A 86 1.28 -7.03 -3.01
CA ILE A 86 1.77 -6.38 -4.25
C ILE A 86 2.98 -5.51 -3.93
N VAL A 87 2.93 -4.71 -2.87
CA VAL A 87 4.06 -3.89 -2.44
C VAL A 87 5.23 -4.78 -2.04
N LEU A 88 5.00 -5.86 -1.29
CA LEU A 88 6.06 -6.78 -0.88
C LEU A 88 6.78 -7.39 -2.09
N ILE A 89 6.03 -8.00 -3.01
CA ILE A 89 6.59 -8.66 -4.20
C ILE A 89 7.28 -7.63 -5.10
N GLY A 90 6.65 -6.48 -5.31
CA GLY A 90 7.20 -5.39 -6.12
C GLY A 90 8.53 -4.87 -5.58
N MET A 91 8.63 -4.69 -4.26
CA MET A 91 9.86 -4.23 -3.63
C MET A 91 10.94 -5.31 -3.56
N VAL A 92 10.59 -6.59 -3.39
CA VAL A 92 11.54 -7.70 -3.52
C VAL A 92 12.13 -7.73 -4.93
N TYR A 93 11.29 -7.56 -5.95
CA TYR A 93 11.74 -7.49 -7.34
C TYR A 93 12.63 -6.27 -7.58
N ALA A 94 12.22 -5.08 -7.11
CA ALA A 94 13.03 -3.87 -7.21
C ALA A 94 14.38 -4.01 -6.50
N TYR A 95 14.41 -4.65 -5.32
CA TYR A 95 15.64 -4.92 -4.58
C TYR A 95 16.61 -5.80 -5.40
N ALA A 96 16.09 -6.81 -6.11
CA ALA A 96 16.92 -7.66 -6.97
C ALA A 96 17.49 -6.92 -8.20
N MET A 97 16.87 -5.81 -8.63
CA MET A 97 17.36 -4.99 -9.74
C MET A 97 18.50 -4.04 -9.34
N ILE A 98 18.77 -3.85 -8.04
CA ILE A 98 19.75 -2.85 -7.56
C ILE A 98 21.14 -3.11 -8.12
N ASP A 99 21.55 -4.38 -8.16
CA ASP A 99 22.88 -4.78 -8.63
C ASP A 99 23.11 -4.48 -10.12
N ASP A 100 22.03 -4.37 -10.90
CA ASP A 100 22.07 -4.06 -12.33
C ASP A 100 22.05 -2.55 -12.63
N LEU A 101 21.84 -1.71 -11.61
CA LEU A 101 21.73 -0.26 -11.80
C LEU A 101 23.09 0.37 -12.13
N LYS A 102 23.09 1.40 -12.98
CA LYS A 102 24.30 2.16 -13.27
C LYS A 102 24.81 2.86 -11.99
N PRO A 103 26.04 2.57 -11.50
CA PRO A 103 26.51 3.06 -10.20
C PRO A 103 26.52 4.59 -10.06
N SER A 104 26.61 5.32 -11.17
CA SER A 104 26.58 6.80 -11.18
C SER A 104 25.21 7.39 -10.83
N LEU A 105 24.14 6.59 -10.90
CA LEU A 105 22.76 7.02 -10.63
C LEU A 105 22.21 6.46 -9.31
N VAL A 106 22.94 5.55 -8.66
CA VAL A 106 22.55 4.94 -7.39
C VAL A 106 22.92 5.87 -6.25
N ASP A 107 21.94 6.15 -5.40
CA ASP A 107 22.13 6.84 -4.13
C ASP A 107 21.63 5.97 -2.98
N SER A 108 21.87 6.38 -1.72
CA SER A 108 21.39 5.62 -0.56
C SER A 108 19.86 5.46 -0.54
N SER A 109 19.11 6.36 -1.18
CA SER A 109 17.65 6.28 -1.21
C SER A 109 17.18 5.13 -2.08
N VAL A 110 17.84 4.89 -3.22
CA VAL A 110 17.57 3.77 -4.13
C VAL A 110 17.71 2.43 -3.43
N GLU A 111 18.73 2.29 -2.57
CA GLU A 111 18.94 1.07 -1.79
C GLU A 111 17.94 0.93 -0.63
N MET A 112 17.63 2.04 0.06
CA MET A 112 16.77 2.02 1.24
C MET A 112 15.29 1.84 0.92
N VAL A 113 14.79 2.41 -0.18
CA VAL A 113 13.34 2.42 -0.50
C VAL A 113 12.78 1.01 -0.60
N PRO A 114 13.34 0.07 -1.39
CA PRO A 114 12.83 -1.29 -1.44
C PRO A 114 12.79 -1.96 -0.07
N ILE A 115 13.84 -1.80 0.74
CA ILE A 115 13.94 -2.39 2.08
C ILE A 115 12.86 -1.85 3.01
N ILE A 116 12.68 -0.53 3.05
CA ILE A 116 11.68 0.11 3.90
C ILE A 116 10.28 -0.36 3.52
N PHE A 117 9.95 -0.40 2.22
CA PHE A 117 8.61 -0.78 1.78
C PHE A 117 8.35 -2.29 1.85
N MET A 118 9.39 -3.14 1.80
CA MET A 118 9.28 -4.53 2.23
C MET A 118 8.84 -4.61 3.70
N CYS A 119 9.48 -3.86 4.60
CA CYS A 119 9.11 -3.81 6.02
C CYS A 119 7.69 -3.25 6.24
N VAL A 120 7.29 -2.21 5.51
CA VAL A 120 5.95 -1.58 5.60
C VAL A 120 4.84 -2.49 5.06
N SER A 121 5.13 -3.37 4.11
CA SER A 121 4.13 -4.30 3.58
C SER A 121 3.59 -5.28 4.63
N ILE A 122 4.43 -5.70 5.58
CA ILE A 122 4.09 -6.66 6.63
C ILE A 122 2.93 -6.16 7.51
N PRO A 123 2.99 -4.96 8.14
CA PRO A 123 1.89 -4.45 8.94
C PRO A 123 0.61 -4.22 8.12
N ILE A 124 0.71 -3.84 6.83
CA ILE A 124 -0.47 -3.72 5.95
C ILE A 124 -1.19 -5.06 5.85
N ILE A 125 -0.45 -6.15 5.59
CA ILE A 125 -1.00 -7.50 5.52
C ILE A 125 -1.63 -7.90 6.86
N ILE A 126 -0.94 -7.68 7.98
CA ILE A 126 -1.44 -8.01 9.33
C ILE A 126 -2.77 -7.28 9.62
N ILE A 127 -2.86 -6.00 9.29
CA ILE A 127 -4.08 -5.20 9.48
C ILE A 127 -5.23 -5.75 8.63
N GLY A 128 -4.96 -6.10 7.38
CA GLY A 128 -5.95 -6.71 6.50
C GLY A 128 -6.45 -8.07 7.02
N VAL A 129 -5.56 -8.93 7.49
CA VAL A 129 -5.91 -10.22 8.12
C VAL A 129 -6.75 -10.02 9.39
N ARG A 130 -6.41 -9.02 10.22
CA ARG A 130 -7.20 -8.68 11.40
C ARG A 130 -8.63 -8.29 11.04
N LEU A 131 -8.82 -7.58 9.93
CA LEU A 131 -10.14 -7.19 9.46
C LEU A 131 -10.96 -8.41 9.00
N LEU A 132 -10.33 -9.40 8.36
CA LEU A 132 -11.00 -10.65 7.95
C LEU A 132 -11.53 -11.44 9.15
N LYS A 133 -10.82 -11.44 10.28
CA LYS A 133 -11.21 -12.15 11.51
C LYS A 133 -12.29 -11.41 12.31
N THR A 134 -12.56 -10.14 11.99
CA THR A 134 -13.50 -9.31 12.75
C THR A 134 -14.94 -9.70 12.40
N ARG A 135 -15.72 -10.10 13.42
CA ARG A 135 -17.15 -10.43 13.27
C ARG A 135 -18.02 -9.19 13.52
N PRO A 136 -19.19 -9.09 12.86
CA PRO A 136 -20.13 -8.00 13.11
C PRO A 136 -20.53 -7.99 14.58
N ARG A 137 -20.43 -6.80 15.20
CA ARG A 137 -20.87 -6.59 16.57
C ARG A 137 -22.38 -6.86 16.62
N LYS A 138 -22.83 -7.77 17.49
CA LYS A 138 -24.28 -8.00 17.69
C LYS A 138 -24.94 -6.66 18.00
N PRO A 139 -26.05 -6.29 17.34
CA PRO A 139 -26.79 -5.09 17.71
C PRO A 139 -27.13 -5.20 19.20
N LYS A 140 -26.99 -4.10 19.95
CA LYS A 140 -27.42 -4.07 21.36
C LYS A 140 -28.90 -4.49 21.36
N LYS A 141 -29.28 -5.43 22.24
CA LYS A 141 -30.68 -5.81 22.44
C LYS A 141 -31.51 -4.53 22.62
N ASN A 142 -32.53 -4.33 21.78
CA ASN A 142 -33.50 -3.26 21.95
C ASN A 142 -34.41 -3.62 23.12
N TYR A 143 -34.03 -3.23 24.34
CA TYR A 143 -34.85 -3.44 25.55
C TYR A 143 -36.16 -2.63 25.55
N LEU A 144 -36.42 -1.84 24.51
CA LEU A 144 -37.61 -1.00 24.37
C LEU A 144 -38.78 -1.69 23.65
N GLU A 145 -38.55 -2.84 22.99
CA GLU A 145 -39.60 -3.59 22.28
C GLU A 145 -40.17 -4.75 23.11
N ASP A 146 -39.46 -5.21 24.14
CA ASP A 146 -39.88 -6.34 24.99
C ASP A 146 -40.88 -5.93 26.10
N GLY A 147 -41.33 -4.66 26.13
CA GLY A 147 -42.19 -4.11 27.18
C GLY A 147 -43.70 -4.06 26.89
N TYR A 148 -44.14 -4.54 25.72
CA TYR A 148 -45.54 -4.40 25.27
C TYR A 148 -46.22 -5.73 24.90
N SER A 149 -45.90 -6.82 25.60
CA SER A 149 -46.77 -8.01 25.62
C SER A 149 -47.47 -8.10 26.97
N PHE A 150 -48.69 -7.57 27.02
CA PHE A 150 -49.66 -7.75 28.11
C PHE A 150 -50.14 -9.20 28.17
#